data_AF-A0A257RUQ2-F1
#
_entry.id   AF-A0A257RUQ2-F1
#
_cell.length_a   1.000
_cell.length_b   1.000
_cell.length_c   1.000
_cell.angle_alpha   90.00
_cell.angle_beta   90.00
_cell.angle_gamma   90.00
#
_symmetry.space_group_name_H-M   'P 1'
#
loop_
_entity.id
_entity.type
_entity.pdbx_description
1 polymer ?
#
loop_
_entity_poly.entity_id
_entity_poly.type
_entity_poly.pdbx_seq_one_letter_code
_entity_poly.pdbx_strand_id
1 'polypeptide(L)'
;MSDPRWREVDQFLDERLSLRDDQSNAVLAASDAAGLPAINVAANQGRMLELFARSIGARRILEIGTLGGYSTLWLARALPTDGELVTMEFDPHHASVARANLERAGVGA
;
A
#
# COMPACT_ATOMS: atom_id res chain seq x y z
N MET A 1 18.92 -10.97 5.13
CA MET A 1 18.94 -10.16 3.89
C MET A 1 20.11 -9.18 3.94
N SER A 2 21.33 -9.65 3.64
CA SER A 2 22.57 -8.87 3.87
C SER A 2 23.32 -8.46 2.59
N ASP A 3 22.86 -8.88 1.41
CA ASP A 3 23.51 -8.51 0.15
C ASP A 3 22.96 -7.16 -0.33
N PRO A 4 23.82 -6.13 -0.50
CA PRO A 4 23.39 -4.80 -0.94
C PRO A 4 22.73 -4.78 -2.33
N ARG A 5 23.05 -5.76 -3.18
CA ARG A 5 22.51 -5.85 -4.54
C ARG A 5 20.98 -5.97 -4.57
N TRP A 6 20.35 -6.55 -3.54
CA TRP A 6 18.89 -6.63 -3.47
C TRP A 6 18.24 -5.24 -3.44
N ARG A 7 18.81 -4.32 -2.66
CA ARG A 7 18.33 -2.93 -2.58
C ARG A 7 18.56 -2.17 -3.88
N GLU A 8 19.71 -2.40 -4.52
CA GLU A 8 20.03 -1.78 -5.82
C GLU A 8 19.05 -2.22 -6.91
N VAL A 9 18.66 -3.50 -6.93
CA VAL A 9 17.67 -4.02 -7.87
C VAL A 9 16.28 -3.46 -7.59
N ASP A 10 15.84 -3.41 -6.33
CA ASP A 10 14.54 -2.81 -5.98
C ASP A 10 14.49 -1.32 -6.38
N GLN A 11 15.55 -0.56 -6.12
CA GLN A 11 15.65 0.84 -6.55
C GLN A 11 15.59 0.97 -8.07
N PHE A 12 16.32 0.12 -8.80
CA PHE A 12 16.28 0.12 -10.26
C PHE A 12 14.87 -0.14 -10.79
N LEU A 13 14.12 -1.10 -10.21
CA LEU A 13 12.75 -1.39 -10.61
C LEU A 13 11.80 -0.23 -10.31
N ASP A 14 11.91 0.35 -9.11
CA ASP A 14 11.13 1.51 -8.69
C ASP A 14 11.27 2.68 -9.67
N GLU A 15 12.50 3.01 -10.04
CA GLU A 15 12.81 4.11 -10.97
C GLU A 15 12.34 3.79 -12.40
N ARG A 16 12.64 2.59 -12.91
CA ARG A 16 12.34 2.22 -14.30
C ARG A 16 10.87 2.01 -14.58
N LEU A 17 10.12 1.53 -13.60
CA LEU A 17 8.69 1.27 -13.75
C LEU A 17 7.83 2.41 -13.15
N SER A 18 8.46 3.44 -12.58
CA SER A 18 7.77 4.56 -11.91
C SER A 18 6.73 4.04 -10.91
N LEU A 19 7.16 3.11 -10.05
CA LEU A 19 6.25 2.37 -9.17
C LEU A 19 5.59 3.26 -8.12
N ARG A 20 6.28 4.30 -7.64
CA ARG A 20 5.72 5.22 -6.66
C ARG A 20 5.22 6.49 -7.32
N ASP A 21 4.05 6.93 -6.88
CA ASP A 21 3.46 8.24 -7.19
C ASP A 21 3.29 9.08 -5.92
N ASP A 22 2.82 10.31 -6.09
CA ASP A 22 2.63 11.28 -5.01
C ASP A 22 1.72 10.75 -3.89
N GLN A 23 0.67 10.00 -4.22
CA GLN A 23 -0.21 9.42 -3.21
C GLN A 23 0.51 8.36 -2.38
N SER A 24 1.18 7.42 -3.05
CA SER A 24 1.92 6.35 -2.38
C SER A 24 3.05 6.90 -1.50
N ASN A 25 3.75 7.95 -1.97
CA ASN A 25 4.79 8.64 -1.21
C ASN A 25 4.20 9.38 0.00
N ALA A 26 3.04 10.03 -0.16
CA ALA A 26 2.36 10.72 0.94
C ALA A 26 1.91 9.75 2.04
N VAL A 27 1.44 8.55 1.69
CA VAL A 27 1.07 7.50 2.65
C VAL A 27 2.29 7.05 3.47
N LEU A 28 3.43 6.81 2.82
CA LEU A 28 4.67 6.44 3.50
C LEU A 28 5.14 7.56 4.44
N ALA A 29 5.23 8.79 3.93
CA ALA A 29 5.67 9.94 4.73
C ALA A 29 4.79 10.20 5.95
N ALA A 30 3.46 10.06 5.82
CA ALA A 30 2.53 10.20 6.94
C ALA A 30 2.66 9.04 7.96
N SER A 31 2.93 7.82 7.49
CA SER A 31 3.17 6.67 8.37
C SER A 31 4.45 6.85 9.19
N ASP A 32 5.53 7.30 8.54
CA ASP A 32 6.80 7.61 9.19
C ASP A 32 6.63 8.74 10.21
N ALA A 33 5.95 9.82 9.84
CA ALA A 33 5.69 10.96 10.73
C ALA A 33 4.84 10.58 11.95
N ALA A 34 3.96 9.59 11.82
CA ALA A 34 3.16 9.05 12.91
C ALA A 34 3.91 8.00 13.77
N GLY A 35 5.18 7.72 13.46
CA GLY A 35 6.02 6.78 14.20
C GLY A 35 5.64 5.32 13.98
N LEU A 36 4.99 4.99 12.85
CA LEU A 36 4.65 3.61 12.54
C LEU A 36 5.91 2.80 12.20
N PRO A 37 5.95 1.48 12.49
CA PRO A 37 7.08 0.65 12.10
C PRO A 37 7.17 0.56 10.56
N ALA A 38 8.39 0.66 10.02
CA ALA A 38 8.68 0.55 8.59
C ALA A 38 8.61 -0.91 8.09
N ILE A 39 7.44 -1.51 8.20
CA ILE A 39 7.13 -2.91 7.80
C ILE A 39 6.09 -2.98 6.68
N ASN A 40 5.79 -1.85 6.03
CA ASN A 40 5.01 -1.85 4.80
C ASN A 40 5.72 -2.67 3.71
N VAL A 41 4.93 -3.15 2.75
CA VAL A 41 5.48 -3.77 1.54
C VAL A 41 6.34 -2.75 0.77
N ALA A 42 7.34 -3.26 0.04
CA ALA A 42 8.07 -2.46 -0.94
C ALA A 42 7.16 -2.07 -2.12
N ALA A 43 7.52 -1.03 -2.89
CA ALA A 43 6.66 -0.55 -3.97
C ALA A 43 6.45 -1.60 -5.08
N ASN A 44 7.47 -2.37 -5.42
CA ASN A 44 7.36 -3.51 -6.35
C ASN A 44 6.40 -4.60 -5.85
N GLN A 45 6.38 -4.87 -4.54
CA GLN A 45 5.45 -5.80 -3.91
C GLN A 45 4.02 -5.24 -3.91
N GLY A 46 3.84 -3.95 -3.63
CA GLY A 46 2.55 -3.27 -3.75
C GLY A 46 1.99 -3.35 -5.17
N ARG A 47 2.82 -3.07 -6.19
CA ARG A 47 2.43 -3.22 -7.59
C ARG A 47 2.09 -4.67 -7.96
N MET A 48 2.83 -5.65 -7.44
CA MET A 48 2.52 -7.06 -7.63
C MET A 48 1.14 -7.42 -7.08
N LEU A 49 0.78 -6.94 -5.88
CA LEU A 49 -0.54 -7.13 -5.29
C LEU A 49 -1.65 -6.52 -6.16
N GLU A 50 -1.45 -5.31 -6.66
CA GLU A 50 -2.39 -4.68 -7.61
C GLU A 50 -2.58 -5.54 -8.87
N LEU A 51 -1.48 -6.02 -9.47
CA LEU A 51 -1.53 -6.85 -10.67
C LEU A 51 -2.24 -8.20 -10.42
N PHE A 52 -2.02 -8.84 -9.27
CA PHE A 52 -2.72 -10.06 -8.90
C PHE A 52 -4.21 -9.83 -8.68
N ALA A 53 -4.60 -8.75 -7.99
CA ALA A 53 -6.00 -8.40 -7.80
C ALA A 53 -6.70 -8.11 -9.15
N ARG A 54 -6.02 -7.41 -10.07
CA ARG A 54 -6.54 -7.15 -11.43
C ARG A 54 -6.66 -8.43 -12.25
N SER A 55 -5.67 -9.33 -12.20
CA SER A 55 -5.65 -10.53 -13.06
C SER A 55 -6.76 -11.53 -12.74
N ILE A 56 -7.21 -11.56 -11.49
CA ILE A 56 -8.35 -12.39 -11.07
C ILE A 56 -9.70 -11.66 -11.17
N GLY A 57 -9.71 -10.40 -11.62
CA GLY A 57 -10.93 -9.58 -11.66
C GLY A 57 -11.54 -9.35 -10.28
N ALA A 58 -10.72 -9.08 -9.27
CA ALA A 58 -11.17 -8.92 -7.91
C ALA A 58 -12.23 -7.80 -7.81
N ARG A 59 -13.38 -8.12 -7.20
CA ARG A 59 -14.42 -7.14 -6.83
C ARG A 59 -14.53 -6.97 -5.32
N ARG A 60 -13.98 -7.90 -4.55
CA ARG A 60 -13.97 -7.92 -3.09
C ARG A 60 -12.61 -8.38 -2.59
N ILE A 61 -11.98 -7.57 -1.75
CA ILE A 61 -10.67 -7.86 -1.16
C ILE A 61 -10.80 -7.79 0.36
N LEU A 62 -10.28 -8.80 1.05
CA LEU A 62 -10.06 -8.76 2.49
C LEU A 62 -8.56 -8.66 2.76
N GLU A 63 -8.16 -7.67 3.55
CA GLU A 63 -6.79 -7.48 4.03
C GLU A 63 -6.75 -7.60 5.56
N ILE A 64 -5.75 -8.31 6.09
CA ILE A 64 -5.53 -8.47 7.53
C ILE A 64 -4.15 -7.87 7.85
N GLY A 65 -4.14 -6.79 8.64
CA GLY A 65 -3.00 -5.93 8.88
C GLY A 65 -2.99 -4.74 7.92
N THR A 66 -3.45 -3.58 8.37
CA THR A 66 -3.55 -2.36 7.54
C THR A 66 -2.31 -1.48 7.68
N LEU A 67 -1.69 -1.46 8.87
CA LEU A 67 -0.63 -0.53 9.24
C LEU A 67 -1.06 0.93 8.92
N GLY A 68 -0.31 1.62 8.06
CA GLY A 68 -0.60 2.98 7.58
C GLY A 68 -1.37 3.03 6.26
N GLY A 69 -1.81 1.88 5.73
CA GLY A 69 -2.64 1.79 4.52
C GLY A 69 -1.89 1.71 3.19
N TYR A 70 -0.57 1.43 3.20
CA TYR A 70 0.23 1.42 1.97
C TYR A 70 -0.18 0.28 1.01
N SER A 71 -0.24 -0.96 1.48
CA SER A 71 -0.72 -2.10 0.67
C SER A 71 -2.21 -1.95 0.31
N THR A 72 -3.01 -1.40 1.22
CA THR A 72 -4.42 -1.09 1.02
C THR A 72 -4.63 -0.16 -0.17
N LEU A 73 -3.82 0.90 -0.31
CA LEU A 73 -3.85 1.81 -1.46
C LEU A 73 -3.61 1.07 -2.78
N TRP A 74 -2.63 0.16 -2.80
CA TRP A 74 -2.33 -0.66 -3.98
C TRP A 74 -3.47 -1.60 -4.36
N LEU A 75 -4.04 -2.29 -3.38
CA LEU A 75 -5.19 -3.18 -3.58
C LEU A 75 -6.44 -2.41 -4.02
N ALA A 76 -6.68 -1.23 -3.46
CA ALA A 76 -7.80 -0.37 -3.83
C ALA A 76 -7.74 0.08 -5.31
N ARG A 77 -6.53 0.35 -5.84
CA ARG A 77 -6.35 0.70 -7.27
C ARG A 77 -6.80 -0.40 -8.22
N ALA A 78 -6.76 -1.66 -7.80
CA ALA A 78 -7.14 -2.80 -8.63
C ALA A 78 -8.66 -2.96 -8.77
N LEU A 79 -9.44 -2.39 -7.84
CA LEU A 79 -10.89 -2.57 -7.79
C LEU A 79 -11.61 -1.74 -8.85
N PRO A 80 -12.74 -2.23 -9.39
CA PRO A 80 -13.68 -1.40 -10.13
C PRO A 80 -14.35 -0.39 -9.19
N THR A 81 -15.05 0.61 -9.74
CA THR A 81 -15.71 1.67 -8.97
C THR A 81 -16.79 1.16 -8.01
N ASP A 82 -17.34 -0.03 -8.27
CA ASP A 82 -18.32 -0.73 -7.43
C ASP A 82 -17.69 -1.87 -6.60
N GLY A 83 -16.36 -1.92 -6.55
CA GLY A 83 -15.60 -2.89 -5.77
C GLY A 83 -15.47 -2.48 -4.30
N GLU A 84 -15.16 -3.45 -3.46
CA GLU A 84 -15.07 -3.28 -2.01
C GLU A 84 -13.77 -3.86 -1.47
N LEU A 85 -13.06 -3.08 -0.65
CA LEU A 85 -11.92 -3.53 0.13
C LEU A 85 -12.26 -3.40 1.60
N VAL A 86 -12.22 -4.52 2.33
CA VAL A 86 -12.28 -4.54 3.79
C VAL A 86 -10.88 -4.81 4.32
N THR A 87 -10.35 -3.90 5.14
CA THR A 87 -9.06 -4.09 5.81
C THR A 87 -9.26 -4.08 7.32
N MET A 88 -8.51 -4.93 8.02
CA MET A 88 -8.61 -5.10 9.47
C MET A 88 -7.28 -4.76 10.13
N GLU A 89 -7.32 -3.83 11.08
CA GLU A 89 -6.17 -3.44 11.89
C GLU A 89 -6.47 -3.63 13.37
N PHE A 90 -5.51 -4.19 14.10
CA PHE A 90 -5.62 -4.44 15.52
C PHE A 90 -5.28 -3.20 16.34
N ASP A 91 -4.24 -2.46 15.94
CA ASP A 91 -3.77 -1.29 16.67
C ASP A 91 -4.60 -0.04 16.30
N PRO A 92 -5.30 0.59 17.26
CA PRO A 92 -6.13 1.77 16.98
C PRO A 92 -5.35 2.97 16.44
N HIS A 93 -4.08 3.13 16.83
CA HIS A 93 -3.21 4.20 16.31
C HIS A 93 -2.93 3.96 14.83
N HIS A 94 -2.53 2.74 14.46
CA HIS A 94 -2.32 2.35 13.06
C HIS A 94 -3.59 2.57 12.23
N ALA A 95 -4.74 2.09 12.74
CA ALA A 95 -6.02 2.26 12.07
C ALA A 95 -6.39 3.73 11.82
N SER A 96 -6.08 4.62 12.77
CA SER A 96 -6.33 6.06 12.61
C SER A 96 -5.46 6.69 11.52
N VAL A 97 -4.18 6.31 11.46
CA VAL A 97 -3.23 6.77 10.42
C VAL A 97 -3.64 6.24 9.05
N ALA A 98 -3.97 4.95 8.94
CA ALA A 98 -4.46 4.36 7.71
C ALA A 98 -5.74 5.05 7.21
N ARG A 99 -6.72 5.30 8.07
CA ARG A 99 -7.95 5.99 7.68
C ARG A 99 -7.65 7.37 7.07
N ALA A 100 -6.87 8.19 7.77
CA ALA A 100 -6.50 9.53 7.28
C ALA A 100 -5.72 9.47 5.95
N ASN A 101 -4.85 8.48 5.78
CA ASN A 101 -4.10 8.26 4.55
C ASN A 101 -5.01 7.85 3.37
N LEU A 102 -5.94 6.93 3.59
CA LEU A 102 -6.86 6.41 2.58
C LEU A 102 -7.90 7.46 2.18
N GLU A 103 -8.42 8.24 3.13
CA GLU A 103 -9.29 9.40 2.87
C GLU A 103 -8.57 10.44 1.99
N ARG A 104 -7.32 10.80 2.32
CA ARG A 104 -6.51 11.72 1.51
C ARG A 104 -6.24 11.19 0.10
N ALA A 105 -6.09 9.87 -0.04
CA ALA A 105 -5.90 9.21 -1.33
C ALA A 105 -7.21 9.02 -2.13
N GLY A 106 -8.37 9.36 -1.55
CA GLY A 106 -9.68 9.24 -2.20
C GLY A 106 -10.21 7.80 -2.30
N VAL A 107 -9.68 6.88 -1.49
CA VAL A 107 -10.08 5.46 -1.45
C VAL A 107 -10.63 5.02 -0.08
N GLY A 108 -10.57 5.91 0.93
CA GLY A 108 -11.19 5.71 2.23
C GLY A 108 -12.66 6.16 2.25
N ALA A 109 -13.44 5.54 3.15
CA ALA A 109 -14.82 5.90 3.46
C ALA A 109 -14.92 6.46 4.89
#